data_AF-K6FRL9-F1
#
_entry.id   AF-K6FRL9-F1
#
_cell.length_a   1.000
_cell.length_b   1.000
_cell.length_c   1.000
_cell.angle_alpha   90.00
_cell.angle_beta   90.00
_cell.angle_gamma   90.00
#
_symmetry.space_group_name_H-M   'P 1'
#
loop_
_entity.id
_entity.type
_entity.pdbx_description
1 polymer ?
#
loop_
_entity_poly.entity_id
_entity_poly.type
_entity_poly.pdbx_seq_one_letter_code
_entity_poly.pdbx_strand_id
1 'polypeptide(L)'
;MDTYKANQTSKLNIPADVLAESANLTDVQVAELFNCSISSLRNARSLRKGPLKDLPYTKFGKSVRYCLRDILEFQRRLRVDPNAIHGE
;
A
#
# COMPACT_ATOMS: atom_id res chain seq x y z
N MET A 1 34.75 13.15 27.19
CA MET A 1 33.77 13.37 26.10
C MET A 1 33.46 12.01 25.50
N ASP A 2 32.47 11.35 26.07
CA ASP A 2 32.12 9.97 25.78
C ASP A 2 31.32 9.88 24.48
N THR A 3 31.84 9.07 23.55
CA THR A 3 31.26 8.78 22.26
C THR A 3 30.00 7.93 22.43
N TYR A 4 28.87 8.42 21.89
CA TYR A 4 27.61 7.70 21.88
C TYR A 4 27.76 6.38 21.13
N LYS A 5 27.77 5.26 21.86
CA LYS A 5 27.58 3.91 21.31
C LYS A 5 26.17 3.82 20.74
N ALA A 6 26.08 3.67 19.42
CA ALA A 6 24.84 3.32 18.75
C ALA A 6 24.36 1.97 19.31
N ASN A 7 23.28 2.00 20.10
CA ASN A 7 22.61 0.80 20.57
C ASN A 7 22.08 0.06 19.34
N GLN A 8 22.72 -1.08 19.07
CA GLN A 8 22.34 -2.02 18.04
C GLN A 8 20.98 -2.61 18.44
N THR A 9 19.91 -1.97 17.98
CA THR A 9 18.54 -2.43 18.20
C THR A 9 18.45 -3.87 17.72
N SER A 10 18.26 -4.77 18.69
CA SER A 10 17.97 -6.18 18.55
C SER A 10 17.13 -6.45 17.31
N LYS A 11 17.75 -7.11 16.31
CA LYS A 11 17.07 -7.71 15.16
C LYS A 11 16.06 -8.72 15.69
N LEU A 12 14.82 -8.28 15.90
CA LEU A 12 13.69 -9.18 16.03
C LEU A 12 13.64 -9.98 14.73
N ASN A 13 13.88 -11.29 14.82
CA ASN A 13 13.76 -12.23 13.70
C ASN A 13 12.27 -12.45 13.42
N ILE A 14 11.60 -11.41 12.94
CA ILE A 14 10.22 -11.46 12.47
C ILE A 14 10.30 -12.09 11.07
N PRO A 15 9.58 -13.19 10.81
CA PRO A 15 9.67 -13.85 9.53
C PRO A 15 9.15 -12.91 8.43
N ALA A 16 9.80 -12.93 7.27
CA ALA A 16 9.67 -11.91 6.22
C ALA A 16 8.25 -11.82 5.64
N ASP A 17 7.49 -12.90 5.72
CA ASP A 17 6.08 -13.03 5.40
C ASP A 17 5.19 -12.21 6.35
N VAL A 18 5.47 -12.22 7.65
CA VAL A 18 4.75 -11.41 8.66
C VAL A 18 5.09 -9.93 8.53
N LEU A 19 6.35 -9.61 8.21
CA LEU A 19 6.77 -8.25 7.84
C LEU A 19 6.09 -7.76 6.55
N ALA A 20 5.88 -8.64 5.58
CA ALA A 20 5.15 -8.31 4.35
C ALA A 20 3.68 -7.98 4.66
N GLU A 21 3.02 -8.76 5.52
CA GLU A 21 1.63 -8.52 5.90
C GLU A 21 1.42 -7.21 6.69
N SER A 22 2.45 -6.79 7.41
CA SER A 22 2.50 -5.51 8.16
C SER A 22 3.16 -4.37 7.37
N ALA A 23 3.53 -4.58 6.11
CA ALA A 23 4.29 -3.61 5.33
C ALA A 23 3.41 -2.41 4.95
N ASN A 24 3.83 -1.23 5.41
CA ASN A 24 3.26 0.05 5.00
C ASN A 24 3.97 0.56 3.75
N LEU A 25 3.32 0.43 2.60
CA LEU A 25 3.85 0.84 1.30
C LEU A 25 3.74 2.34 1.05
N THR A 26 4.69 2.86 0.28
CA THR A 26 4.74 4.26 -0.16
C THR A 26 3.97 4.49 -1.46
N ASP A 27 3.68 5.76 -1.78
CA ASP A 27 3.08 6.15 -3.07
C ASP A 27 3.80 5.53 -4.29
N VAL A 28 5.13 5.44 -4.24
CA VAL A 28 5.96 4.92 -5.34
C VAL A 28 5.70 3.43 -5.52
N GLN A 29 5.79 2.66 -4.43
CA GLN A 29 5.59 1.21 -4.46
C GLN A 29 4.17 0.84 -4.88
N VAL A 30 3.16 1.61 -4.43
CA VAL A 30 1.77 1.39 -4.85
C VAL A 30 1.56 1.74 -6.32
N ALA A 31 2.20 2.81 -6.80
CA ALA A 31 2.15 3.19 -8.21
C ALA A 31 2.69 2.06 -9.12
N GLU A 32 3.80 1.46 -8.73
CA GLU A 32 4.41 0.30 -9.40
C GLU A 32 3.46 -0.92 -9.39
N LEU A 33 2.85 -1.25 -8.23
CA LEU A 33 1.93 -2.38 -8.12
C LEU A 33 0.69 -2.25 -9.01
N PHE A 34 0.13 -1.04 -9.13
CA PHE A 34 -1.03 -0.77 -9.97
C PHE A 34 -0.66 -0.37 -11.41
N ASN A 35 0.64 -0.37 -11.75
CA ASN A 35 1.17 0.11 -13.02
C ASN A 35 0.57 1.47 -13.44
N CYS A 36 0.57 2.43 -12.52
CA CYS A 36 -0.01 3.76 -12.72
C CYS A 36 0.98 4.85 -12.27
N SER A 37 0.65 6.12 -12.57
CA SER A 37 1.48 7.23 -12.13
C SER A 37 1.20 7.63 -10.67
N ILE A 38 2.21 8.13 -9.97
CA ILE A 38 2.06 8.65 -8.59
C ILE A 38 1.06 9.82 -8.55
N SER A 39 1.05 10.66 -9.60
CA SER A 39 0.08 11.75 -9.72
C SER A 39 -1.35 11.22 -9.86
N SER A 40 -1.58 10.12 -10.56
CA SER A 40 -2.88 9.45 -10.60
C SER A 40 -3.35 9.00 -9.22
N LEU A 41 -2.48 8.38 -8.40
CA LEU A 41 -2.82 8.00 -7.01
C LEU A 41 -3.14 9.23 -6.16
N ARG A 42 -2.34 10.30 -6.27
CA ARG A 42 -2.59 11.56 -5.54
C ARG A 42 -3.91 12.19 -5.95
N ASN A 43 -4.20 12.24 -7.25
CA ASN A 43 -5.44 12.77 -7.78
C ASN A 43 -6.64 11.92 -7.36
N ALA A 44 -6.52 10.59 -7.36
CA ALA A 44 -7.56 9.70 -6.88
C ALA A 44 -7.92 9.98 -5.42
N ARG A 45 -6.91 10.17 -4.55
CA ARG A 45 -7.13 10.54 -3.14
C ARG A 45 -7.73 11.93 -2.97
N SER A 46 -7.20 12.93 -3.69
CA SER A 46 -7.62 14.34 -3.52
C SER A 46 -8.99 14.62 -4.13
N LEU A 47 -9.25 14.10 -5.34
CA LEU A 47 -10.49 14.33 -6.08
C LEU A 47 -11.57 13.30 -5.76
N ARG A 48 -11.21 12.18 -5.10
CA ARG A 48 -12.10 11.04 -4.81
C ARG A 48 -12.77 10.51 -6.07
N LYS A 49 -12.01 10.42 -7.16
CA LYS A 49 -12.46 9.99 -8.49
C LYS A 49 -11.54 8.92 -9.08
N GLY A 50 -12.10 8.13 -10.00
CA GLY A 50 -11.38 7.08 -10.71
C GLY A 50 -11.36 5.73 -9.97
N PRO A 51 -10.68 4.72 -10.55
CA PRO A 51 -10.72 3.34 -10.07
C PRO A 51 -10.01 3.13 -8.73
N LEU A 52 -9.10 4.02 -8.35
CA LEU A 52 -8.33 3.94 -7.09
C LEU A 52 -8.89 4.84 -5.97
N LYS A 53 -10.06 5.44 -6.16
CA LYS A 53 -10.63 6.43 -5.23
C LYS A 53 -10.89 5.86 -3.83
N ASP A 54 -11.22 4.56 -3.76
CA ASP A 54 -11.61 3.86 -2.55
C ASP A 54 -10.45 3.04 -1.94
N LEU A 55 -9.22 3.23 -2.44
CA LEU A 55 -8.04 2.56 -1.91
C LEU A 55 -7.73 3.08 -0.49
N PRO A 56 -7.74 2.22 0.55
CA PRO A 56 -7.48 2.65 1.92
C PRO A 56 -6.05 3.16 2.10
N TYR A 57 -5.89 4.23 2.88
CA TYR A 57 -4.57 4.81 3.18
C TYR A 57 -4.55 5.45 4.57
N THR A 58 -3.34 5.54 5.12
CA THR A 58 -3.06 6.18 6.41
C THR A 58 -2.12 7.37 6.21
N LYS A 59 -2.45 8.51 6.83
CA LYS A 59 -1.61 9.71 6.83
C LYS A 59 -0.73 9.77 8.06
N PHE A 60 0.57 9.97 7.85
CA PHE A 60 1.57 10.25 8.88
C PHE A 60 2.19 11.62 8.56
N GLY A 61 1.58 12.69 9.09
CA GLY A 61 1.94 14.07 8.75
C GLY A 61 1.75 14.36 7.26
N LYS A 62 2.84 14.68 6.56
CA LYS A 62 2.85 14.92 5.10
C LYS A 62 3.01 13.64 4.27
N SER A 63 3.32 12.51 4.92
CA SER A 63 3.51 11.23 4.24
C SER A 63 2.22 10.42 4.22
N VAL A 64 2.00 9.70 3.12
CA VAL A 64 0.92 8.72 3.01
C VAL A 64 1.53 7.32 2.95
N ARG A 65 0.84 6.38 3.60
CA ARG A 65 1.17 4.96 3.63
C ARG A 65 -0.06 4.13 3.31
N TYR A 66 0.17 2.96 2.74
CA TYR A 66 -0.86 2.02 2.39
C TYR A 66 -0.54 0.67 3.01
N CYS A 67 -1.52 0.04 3.65
CA CYS A 67 -1.35 -1.31 4.17
C CYS A 67 -1.31 -2.29 2.99
N LEU A 68 -0.31 -3.18 2.95
CA LEU A 68 -0.24 -4.20 1.89
C LEU A 68 -1.50 -5.07 1.86
N ARG A 69 -2.01 -5.48 3.02
CA ARG A 69 -3.25 -6.26 3.12
C ARG A 69 -4.43 -5.57 2.45
N ASP A 70 -4.61 -4.28 2.72
CA ASP A 70 -5.72 -3.50 2.15
C ASP A 70 -5.57 -3.35 0.63
N ILE A 71 -4.33 -3.17 0.14
CA ILE A 71 -4.05 -3.14 -1.30
C ILE A 71 -4.43 -4.46 -1.97
N LEU A 72 -4.04 -5.60 -1.38
CA LEU A 72 -4.34 -6.91 -1.95
C LEU A 72 -5.85 -7.19 -1.92
N GLU A 73 -6.53 -6.85 -0.82
CA GLU A 73 -8.00 -6.92 -0.73
C GLU A 73 -8.66 -6.03 -1.77
N PHE A 74 -8.18 -4.81 -1.96
CA PHE A 74 -8.70 -3.87 -2.94
C PHE A 74 -8.48 -4.37 -4.37
N GLN A 75 -7.30 -4.90 -4.68
CA GLN A 75 -6.98 -5.47 -5.99
C GLN A 75 -7.88 -6.67 -6.31
N ARG A 76 -8.19 -7.52 -5.31
CA ARG A 76 -9.17 -8.59 -5.48
C ARG A 76 -10.56 -8.06 -5.83
N ARG A 77 -11.01 -6.96 -5.21
CA ARG A 77 -12.30 -6.34 -5.51
C ARG A 77 -12.36 -5.69 -6.90
N LEU A 78 -11.23 -5.18 -7.40
CA LEU A 78 -11.13 -4.59 -8.73
C LEU A 78 -11.05 -5.61 -9.87
N ARG A 79 -10.74 -6.88 -9.57
CA ARG A 79 -10.78 -7.94 -10.58
C ARG A 79 -12.24 -8.18 -10.97
N VAL A 80 -12.60 -7.76 -12.18
CA VAL A 80 -13.85 -8.16 -12.82
C VAL A 80 -13.70 -9.63 -13.20
N ASP A 81 -14.58 -10.49 -12.69
CA ASP A 81 -14.63 -11.87 -13.13
C ASP A 81 -15.06 -11.91 -14.61
N PRO A 82 -14.22 -12.39 -15.53
CA PRO A 82 -14.55 -12.43 -16.95
C PRO A 82 -15.71 -13.39 -17.27
N ASN A 83 -16.07 -14.27 -16.34
CA ASN A 83 -17.17 -15.22 -16.46
C ASN A 83 -18.50 -14.70 -15.89
N ALA A 84 -18.57 -13.44 -15.42
CA ALA A 84 -19.79 -12.88 -14.83
C ALA A 84 -20.93 -12.65 -15.84
N ILE A 85 -20.71 -12.90 -17.14
CA ILE A 85 -21.72 -12.74 -18.20
C ILE A 85 -21.89 -14.04 -19.00
N HIS A 86 -22.50 -15.04 -18.36
CA HIS A 86 -23.36 -16.04 -19.00
C HIS A 86 -24.47 -16.39 -18.00
N GLY A 87 -25.30 -15.39 -17.69
CA GLY A 87 -26.60 -15.59 -17.09
C GLY A 87 -27.62 -15.72 -18.22
N GLU A 88 -28.28 -16.87 -18.27
CA GLU A 88 -29.25 -17.34 -19.26
C GLU A 88 -30.50 -16.43 -19.40
#